data_AF-A0A0G8BZH7-F1
#
_entry.id   AF-A0A0G8BZH7-F1
#
_cell.length_a   1.000
_cell.length_b   1.000
_cell.length_c   1.000
_cell.angle_alpha   90.00
_cell.angle_beta   90.00
_cell.angle_gamma   90.00
#
_symmetry.space_group_name_H-M   'P 1'
#
loop_
_entity.id
_entity.type
_entity.pdbx_description
1 polymer ?
#
loop_
_entity_poly.entity_id
_entity_poly.type
_entity_poly.pdbx_seq_one_letter_code
_entity_poly.pdbx_strand_id
1 'polypeptide(L)'
;MNLSRKIEVEQLRKKNSELFDKDVLNILNGQMMYEEFKAEKLMGESDYAPFNEAMCVNTATTRVFNEEFINIRAEGHNSSVKSYTKKVIDPLENLLTKKYKCIVLWFGEDMFCQMNLLTILSYLEQSCYEGKVYLNNFREDEFKVNQIELELGNYSSIYNEVLVNHKKTSYKVPPVMYQAIDLYLEMLKKDNIVMKFISKNQGLSNHELLIKLFQIFPTIGYGDSQYIELINKIKKKAEPKI
;
A
#
# COMPACT_ATOMS: atom_id res chain seq x y z
N MET A 1 -5.31 4.43 18.95
CA MET A 1 -6.35 4.52 17.92
C MET A 1 -7.23 5.74 18.14
N ASN A 2 -7.53 6.50 17.08
CA ASN A 2 -8.51 7.59 17.12
C ASN A 2 -9.92 7.01 17.35
N LEU A 3 -10.66 7.53 18.34
CA LEU A 3 -12.01 7.07 18.69
C LEU A 3 -12.95 7.03 17.47
N SER A 4 -12.75 7.95 16.53
CA SER A 4 -13.48 7.99 15.25
C SER A 4 -13.34 6.69 14.45
N ARG A 5 -12.13 6.11 14.37
CA ARG A 5 -11.89 4.86 13.62
C ARG A 5 -12.65 3.69 14.21
N LYS A 6 -12.67 3.60 15.55
CA LYS A 6 -13.40 2.55 16.27
C LYS A 6 -14.87 2.56 15.89
N ILE A 7 -15.47 3.75 16.00
CA ILE A 7 -16.89 3.98 15.74
C ILE A 7 -17.21 3.61 14.29
N GLU A 8 -16.40 4.05 13.33
CA GLU A 8 -16.61 3.74 11.91
C GLU A 8 -16.60 2.23 11.63
N VAL A 9 -15.60 1.50 12.13
CA VAL A 9 -15.50 0.05 11.91
C VAL A 9 -16.64 -0.70 12.61
N GLU A 10 -17.05 -0.27 13.80
CA GLU A 10 -18.20 -0.84 14.50
C GLU A 10 -19.52 -0.58 13.75
N GLN A 11 -19.69 0.60 13.15
CA GLN A 11 -20.85 0.90 12.30
C GLN A 11 -20.87 0.04 11.04
N LEU A 12 -19.72 -0.12 10.38
CA LEU A 12 -19.59 -0.99 9.22
C LEU A 12 -19.92 -2.45 9.57
N ARG A 13 -19.42 -2.95 10.71
CA ARG A 13 -19.73 -4.30 11.19
C ARG A 13 -21.21 -4.50 11.51
N LYS A 14 -21.88 -3.49 12.06
CA LYS A 14 -23.34 -3.56 12.29
C LYS A 14 -24.13 -3.60 10.97
N LYS A 15 -23.63 -2.94 9.93
CA LYS A 15 -24.27 -2.87 8.62
C LYS A 15 -24.06 -4.15 7.81
N ASN A 16 -22.83 -4.65 7.78
CA ASN A 16 -22.39 -5.76 6.92
C ASN A 16 -21.66 -6.81 7.77
N SER A 17 -22.36 -7.41 8.74
CA SER A 17 -21.77 -8.32 9.73
C SER A 17 -21.13 -9.56 9.12
N GLU A 18 -21.62 -10.00 7.97
CA GLU A 18 -21.13 -11.14 7.20
C GLU A 18 -19.68 -10.95 6.71
N LEU A 19 -19.21 -9.70 6.58
CA LEU A 19 -17.83 -9.37 6.20
C LEU A 19 -16.84 -9.45 7.37
N PHE A 20 -17.30 -9.87 8.54
CA PHE A 20 -16.51 -10.04 9.77
C PHE A 20 -16.65 -11.45 10.36
N ASP A 21 -17.13 -12.41 9.56
CA ASP A 21 -17.33 -13.82 9.92
C ASP A 21 -16.09 -14.68 9.60
N LYS A 22 -16.03 -15.91 10.11
CA LYS A 22 -14.90 -16.85 10.06
C LYS A 22 -14.39 -17.22 8.65
N ASP A 23 -15.23 -17.09 7.62
CA ASP A 23 -14.88 -17.41 6.23
C ASP A 23 -14.34 -16.17 5.47
N VAL A 24 -14.04 -15.09 6.19
CA VAL A 24 -13.54 -13.82 5.66
C VAL A 24 -12.09 -13.59 6.08
N LEU A 25 -11.29 -13.05 5.15
CA LEU A 25 -9.96 -12.53 5.42
C LEU A 25 -9.91 -11.02 5.18
N ASN A 26 -9.50 -10.27 6.20
CA ASN A 26 -9.25 -8.84 6.10
C ASN A 26 -7.75 -8.55 5.88
N ILE A 27 -7.38 -7.90 4.78
CA ILE A 27 -6.01 -7.44 4.52
C ILE A 27 -5.91 -5.95 4.85
N LEU A 28 -5.04 -5.61 5.80
CA LEU A 28 -4.82 -4.26 6.30
C LEU A 28 -3.53 -3.68 5.72
N ASN A 29 -3.56 -2.47 5.17
CA ASN A 29 -2.36 -1.85 4.60
C ASN A 29 -1.39 -1.39 5.71
N GLY A 30 -0.46 -2.27 6.10
CA GLY A 30 0.62 -1.99 7.04
C GLY A 30 0.38 -2.43 8.49
N GLN A 31 1.50 -2.59 9.22
CA GLN A 31 1.52 -3.12 10.58
C GLN A 31 0.77 -2.24 11.59
N MET A 32 0.85 -0.92 11.45
CA MET A 32 0.25 0.01 12.41
C MET A 32 -1.27 -0.18 12.48
N MET A 33 -1.95 -0.23 11.33
CA MET A 33 -3.39 -0.46 11.26
C MET A 33 -3.76 -1.83 11.84
N TYR A 34 -2.96 -2.86 11.56
CA TYR A 34 -3.16 -4.19 12.13
C TYR A 34 -3.09 -4.19 13.66
N GLU A 35 -2.08 -3.56 14.25
CA GLU A 35 -1.97 -3.50 15.71
C GLU A 35 -3.12 -2.69 16.34
N GLU A 36 -3.55 -1.59 15.70
CA GLU A 36 -4.71 -0.82 16.15
C GLU A 36 -6.00 -1.67 16.15
N PHE A 37 -6.26 -2.37 15.04
CA PHE A 37 -7.48 -3.17 14.87
C PHE A 37 -7.48 -4.39 15.79
N LYS A 38 -6.29 -4.98 16.01
CA LYS A 38 -6.09 -6.10 16.94
C LYS A 38 -6.32 -5.70 18.39
N ALA A 39 -5.74 -4.58 18.83
CA ALA A 39 -5.86 -4.09 20.21
C ALA A 39 -7.33 -3.85 20.58
N GLU A 40 -8.13 -3.38 19.62
CA GLU A 40 -9.53 -3.02 19.80
C GLU A 40 -10.52 -4.13 19.39
N LYS A 41 -10.01 -5.28 18.95
CA LYS A 41 -10.79 -6.46 18.53
C LYS A 41 -11.85 -6.14 17.47
N LEU A 42 -11.47 -5.34 16.47
CA LEU A 42 -12.42 -4.80 15.49
C LEU A 42 -12.87 -5.81 14.43
N MET A 43 -12.10 -6.88 14.20
CA MET A 43 -12.31 -7.81 13.08
C MET A 43 -13.33 -8.94 13.36
N GLY A 44 -13.99 -8.94 14.51
CA GLY A 44 -15.00 -9.96 14.82
C GLY A 44 -14.41 -11.37 14.84
N GLU A 45 -15.03 -12.29 14.10
CA GLU A 45 -14.57 -13.68 13.96
C GLU A 45 -13.71 -13.91 12.72
N SER A 46 -13.53 -12.89 11.87
CA SER A 46 -12.72 -13.00 10.66
C SER A 46 -11.22 -13.08 10.95
N ASP A 47 -10.50 -13.75 10.04
CA ASP A 47 -9.05 -13.68 10.00
C ASP A 47 -8.62 -12.31 9.45
N TYR A 48 -7.45 -11.83 9.86
CA TYR A 48 -6.90 -10.57 9.37
C TYR A 48 -5.38 -10.55 9.40
N ALA A 49 -4.78 -9.87 8.41
CA ALA A 49 -3.34 -9.84 8.21
C ALA A 49 -2.86 -8.46 7.74
N PRO A 50 -1.67 -8.01 8.16
CA PRO A 50 -1.05 -6.81 7.62
C PRO A 50 -0.35 -7.11 6.29
N PHE A 51 -0.53 -6.24 5.30
CA PHE A 51 0.33 -6.17 4.13
C PHE A 51 1.47 -5.17 4.37
N ASN A 52 2.67 -5.69 4.67
CA ASN A 52 3.82 -4.91 5.15
C ASN A 52 4.86 -4.60 4.08
N GLU A 53 4.42 -4.30 2.86
CA GLU A 53 5.28 -3.98 1.73
C GLU A 53 5.10 -2.53 1.28
N ALA A 54 6.12 -1.97 0.64
CA ALA A 54 6.16 -0.64 0.06
C ALA A 54 6.36 -0.73 -1.46
N MET A 55 5.29 -0.98 -2.21
CA MET A 55 5.37 -1.24 -3.65
C MET A 55 5.73 -0.01 -4.50
N CYS A 56 5.70 1.19 -3.91
CA CYS A 56 6.17 2.41 -4.57
C CYS A 56 7.70 2.54 -4.65
N VAL A 57 8.44 1.70 -3.92
CA VAL A 57 9.91 1.69 -3.94
C VAL A 57 10.41 0.32 -4.35
N ASN A 58 11.64 0.28 -4.88
CA ASN A 58 12.32 -0.92 -5.38
C ASN A 58 11.62 -1.61 -6.54
N THR A 59 12.37 -2.45 -7.25
CA THR A 59 11.86 -3.18 -8.41
C THR A 59 10.77 -4.18 -8.01
N ALA A 60 9.78 -4.38 -8.88
CA ALA A 60 8.77 -5.43 -8.78
C ALA A 60 8.94 -6.45 -9.91
N THR A 61 8.41 -7.66 -9.73
CA THR A 61 8.45 -8.74 -10.73
C THR A 61 7.05 -9.15 -11.14
N THR A 62 6.92 -9.77 -12.32
CA THR A 62 5.61 -10.16 -12.87
C THR A 62 4.80 -11.09 -11.97
N ARG A 63 5.45 -12.06 -11.30
CA ARG A 63 4.77 -13.02 -10.42
C ARG A 63 4.83 -12.56 -8.97
N VAL A 64 3.69 -12.20 -8.41
CA VAL A 64 3.62 -11.69 -7.03
C VAL A 64 3.86 -12.83 -6.03
N PHE A 65 4.71 -12.57 -5.04
CA PHE A 65 5.08 -13.50 -3.95
C PHE A 65 5.77 -14.82 -4.36
N ASN A 66 6.26 -14.95 -5.60
CA ASN A 66 7.15 -16.07 -5.94
C ASN A 66 8.56 -15.85 -5.34
N GLU A 67 9.42 -16.86 -5.46
CA GLU A 67 10.79 -16.79 -4.95
C GLU A 67 11.59 -15.61 -5.54
N GLU A 68 11.44 -15.35 -6.84
CA GLU A 68 12.09 -14.22 -7.51
C GLU A 68 11.64 -12.87 -6.94
N PHE A 69 10.33 -12.69 -6.75
CA PHE A 69 9.76 -11.50 -6.09
C PHE A 69 10.38 -11.33 -4.71
N ILE A 70 10.37 -12.37 -3.88
CA ILE A 70 10.90 -12.32 -2.52
C ILE A 70 12.38 -11.91 -2.52
N ASN A 71 13.19 -12.49 -3.41
CA ASN A 71 14.62 -12.18 -3.52
C ASN A 71 14.87 -10.73 -3.93
N ILE A 72 14.23 -10.27 -5.01
CA ILE A 72 14.40 -8.91 -5.53
C ILE A 72 13.90 -7.86 -4.54
N ARG A 73 12.77 -8.11 -3.88
CA ARG A 73 12.23 -7.19 -2.87
C ARG A 73 13.09 -7.15 -1.62
N ALA A 74 13.58 -8.29 -1.14
CA ALA A 74 14.49 -8.35 0.01
C ALA A 74 15.77 -7.55 -0.27
N GLU A 75 16.40 -7.75 -1.44
CA GLU A 75 17.58 -7.01 -1.87
C GLU A 75 17.32 -5.51 -1.95
N GLY A 76 16.22 -5.09 -2.61
CA GLY A 76 15.86 -3.68 -2.74
C GLY A 76 15.66 -2.97 -1.39
N HIS A 77 15.16 -3.69 -0.38
CA HIS A 77 15.03 -3.16 0.98
C HIS A 77 16.29 -3.26 1.82
N ASN A 78 17.42 -3.68 1.25
CA ASN A 78 18.67 -3.99 1.95
C ASN A 78 18.44 -4.95 3.12
N SER A 79 17.58 -5.96 2.91
CA SER A 79 17.20 -6.95 3.90
C SER A 79 17.60 -8.35 3.47
N SER A 80 17.78 -9.26 4.43
CA SER A 80 17.91 -10.68 4.09
C SER A 80 16.56 -11.25 3.68
N VAL A 81 16.57 -12.25 2.80
CA VAL A 81 15.37 -13.02 2.40
C VAL A 81 14.59 -13.50 3.62
N LYS A 82 15.28 -14.01 4.66
CA LYS A 82 14.66 -14.45 5.92
C LYS A 82 13.94 -13.32 6.65
N SER A 83 14.57 -12.15 6.77
CA SER A 83 13.97 -11.00 7.45
C SER A 83 12.79 -10.42 6.66
N TYR A 84 12.90 -10.38 5.33
CA TYR A 84 11.83 -9.97 4.45
C TYR A 84 10.63 -10.92 4.54
N THR A 85 10.88 -12.24 4.44
CA THR A 85 9.86 -13.29 4.55
C THR A 85 9.09 -13.16 5.86
N LYS A 86 9.81 -13.04 6.99
CA LYS A 86 9.17 -12.86 8.31
C LYS A 86 8.30 -11.61 8.42
N LYS A 87 8.68 -10.53 7.73
CA LYS A 87 7.97 -9.24 7.80
C LYS A 87 6.79 -9.17 6.85
N VAL A 88 6.91 -9.75 5.65
CA VAL A 88 5.98 -9.53 4.54
C VAL A 88 5.21 -10.79 4.17
N ILE A 89 5.87 -11.95 4.13
CA ILE A 89 5.28 -13.18 3.61
C ILE A 89 4.59 -13.98 4.71
N ASP A 90 5.25 -14.21 5.85
CA ASP A 90 4.69 -14.96 6.98
C ASP A 90 3.34 -14.41 7.46
N PRO A 91 3.14 -13.07 7.60
CA PRO A 91 1.83 -12.54 7.98
C PRO A 91 0.71 -12.84 6.97
N LEU A 92 1.05 -13.09 5.70
CA LEU A 92 0.11 -13.40 4.64
C LEU A 92 -0.11 -14.91 4.47
N GLU A 93 0.43 -15.78 5.33
CA GLU A 93 0.29 -17.24 5.20
C GLU A 93 -1.16 -17.68 4.96
N ASN A 94 -2.11 -17.08 5.68
CA ASN A 94 -3.55 -17.31 5.49
C ASN A 94 -4.01 -16.99 4.05
N LEU A 95 -3.60 -15.84 3.50
CA LEU A 95 -3.90 -15.45 2.11
C LEU A 95 -3.32 -16.45 1.10
N LEU A 96 -2.15 -17.01 1.40
CA LEU A 96 -1.41 -17.89 0.48
C LEU A 96 -1.91 -19.34 0.52
N THR A 97 -2.50 -19.78 1.64
CA THR A 97 -2.75 -21.21 1.89
C THR A 97 -4.21 -21.58 2.10
N LYS A 98 -5.06 -20.65 2.55
CA LYS A 98 -6.48 -20.91 2.84
C LYS A 98 -7.38 -20.41 1.72
N LYS A 99 -8.55 -21.03 1.59
CA LYS A 99 -9.62 -20.60 0.67
C LYS A 99 -10.71 -19.87 1.43
N TYR A 100 -10.71 -18.54 1.35
CA TYR A 100 -11.75 -17.70 1.93
C TYR A 100 -12.88 -17.44 0.93
N LYS A 101 -14.13 -17.37 1.41
CA LYS A 101 -15.27 -16.99 0.56
C LYS A 101 -15.25 -15.51 0.19
N CYS A 102 -14.65 -14.70 1.06
CA CYS A 102 -14.58 -13.27 0.91
C CYS A 102 -13.23 -12.73 1.40
N ILE A 103 -12.67 -11.77 0.66
CA ILE A 103 -11.51 -10.98 1.06
C ILE A 103 -11.91 -9.52 1.14
N VAL A 104 -11.63 -8.89 2.28
CA VAL A 104 -11.90 -7.47 2.52
C VAL A 104 -10.58 -6.72 2.60
N LEU A 105 -10.39 -5.74 1.73
CA LEU A 105 -9.16 -4.99 1.56
C LEU A 105 -9.33 -3.62 2.23
N TRP A 106 -8.45 -3.26 3.16
CA TRP A 106 -8.45 -1.96 3.84
C TRP A 106 -7.27 -1.12 3.39
N PHE A 107 -7.53 -0.26 2.41
CA PHE A 107 -6.50 0.55 1.74
C PHE A 107 -7.00 1.99 1.59
N GLY A 108 -6.18 2.94 1.98
CA GLY A 108 -6.49 4.36 1.85
C GLY A 108 -6.37 4.87 0.42
N GLU A 109 -6.69 6.16 0.23
CA GLU A 109 -6.76 6.79 -1.09
C GLU A 109 -5.41 7.28 -1.64
N ASP A 110 -4.35 7.31 -0.82
CA ASP A 110 -3.04 7.78 -1.26
C ASP A 110 -2.35 6.81 -2.24
N MET A 111 -1.37 7.33 -2.97
CA MET A 111 -0.59 6.59 -3.96
C MET A 111 0.02 5.31 -3.40
N PHE A 112 0.57 5.37 -2.19
CA PHE A 112 1.23 4.23 -1.56
C PHE A 112 0.24 3.09 -1.30
N CYS A 113 -0.89 3.40 -0.68
CA CYS A 113 -1.99 2.47 -0.44
C CYS A 113 -2.50 1.86 -1.75
N GLN A 114 -2.68 2.66 -2.80
CA GLN A 114 -3.24 2.18 -4.06
C GLN A 114 -2.26 1.28 -4.85
N MET A 115 -0.94 1.51 -4.78
CA MET A 115 0.05 0.59 -5.39
C MET A 115 0.12 -0.75 -4.65
N ASN A 116 -0.02 -0.70 -3.33
CA ASN A 116 -0.13 -1.90 -2.51
C ASN A 116 -1.42 -2.67 -2.80
N LEU A 117 -2.56 -1.97 -2.93
CA LEU A 117 -3.83 -2.56 -3.33
C LEU A 117 -3.73 -3.26 -4.70
N LEU A 118 -3.15 -2.60 -5.70
CA LEU A 118 -2.94 -3.17 -7.03
C LEU A 118 -2.12 -4.48 -6.97
N THR A 119 -1.16 -4.56 -6.05
CA THR A 119 -0.33 -5.76 -5.87
C THR A 119 -1.14 -6.93 -5.30
N ILE A 120 -1.99 -6.70 -4.31
CA ILE A 120 -2.89 -7.74 -3.78
C ILE A 120 -3.88 -8.18 -4.84
N LEU A 121 -4.51 -7.24 -5.57
CA LEU A 121 -5.47 -7.59 -6.63
C LEU A 121 -4.82 -8.42 -7.75
N SER A 122 -3.59 -8.06 -8.15
CA SER A 122 -2.80 -8.87 -9.08
C SER A 122 -2.55 -10.28 -8.54
N TYR A 123 -2.18 -10.42 -7.27
CA TYR A 123 -1.98 -11.73 -6.65
C TYR A 123 -3.27 -12.57 -6.62
N LEU A 124 -4.42 -11.96 -6.29
CA LEU A 124 -5.71 -12.65 -6.29
C LEU A 124 -6.06 -13.21 -7.67
N GLU A 125 -5.80 -12.44 -8.74
CA GLU A 125 -5.98 -12.94 -10.12
C GLU A 125 -4.97 -14.06 -10.46
N GLN A 126 -3.69 -13.88 -10.12
CA GLN A 126 -2.65 -14.88 -10.40
C GLN A 126 -2.86 -16.20 -9.66
N SER A 127 -3.52 -16.16 -8.50
CA SER A 127 -3.89 -17.34 -7.70
C SER A 127 -5.27 -17.93 -8.07
N CYS A 128 -5.93 -17.36 -9.08
CA CYS A 128 -7.28 -17.74 -9.51
C CYS A 128 -8.29 -17.71 -8.35
N TYR A 129 -8.27 -16.64 -7.54
CA TYR A 129 -9.23 -16.45 -6.47
C TYR A 129 -10.65 -16.26 -7.02
N GLU A 130 -11.57 -17.13 -6.61
CA GLU A 130 -12.97 -17.17 -7.09
C GLU A 130 -13.97 -16.52 -6.11
N GLY A 131 -13.50 -16.12 -4.92
CA GLY A 131 -14.36 -15.52 -3.91
C GLY A 131 -14.64 -14.03 -4.16
N LYS A 132 -15.44 -13.43 -3.28
CA LYS A 132 -15.77 -12.01 -3.37
C LYS A 132 -14.65 -11.14 -2.84
N VAL A 133 -14.45 -9.98 -3.45
CA VAL A 133 -13.49 -8.98 -2.98
C VAL A 133 -14.23 -7.69 -2.66
N TYR A 134 -14.06 -7.18 -1.45
CA TYR A 134 -14.55 -5.86 -1.04
C TYR A 134 -13.37 -4.95 -0.76
N LEU A 135 -13.48 -3.68 -1.13
CA LEU A 135 -12.55 -2.63 -0.77
C LEU A 135 -13.21 -1.67 0.21
N ASN A 136 -12.62 -1.53 1.39
CA ASN A 136 -12.86 -0.46 2.33
C ASN A 136 -11.86 0.65 2.05
N ASN A 137 -12.30 1.65 1.30
CA ASN A 137 -11.50 2.81 0.93
C ASN A 137 -11.79 3.99 1.87
N PHE A 138 -10.76 4.73 2.29
CA PHE A 138 -10.90 5.84 3.23
C PHE A 138 -9.77 6.85 3.07
N ARG A 139 -10.04 8.09 3.49
CA ARG A 139 -9.01 9.12 3.69
C ARG A 139 -8.40 8.98 5.07
N GLU A 140 -7.09 9.14 5.20
CA GLU A 140 -6.37 8.92 6.47
C GLU A 140 -6.75 9.92 7.57
N ASP A 141 -7.09 11.15 7.19
CA ASP A 141 -7.46 12.25 8.09
C ASP A 141 -8.86 12.12 8.69
N GLU A 142 -9.85 11.74 7.87
CA GLU A 142 -11.25 11.57 8.29
C GLU A 142 -11.54 10.14 8.76
N PHE A 143 -10.94 9.15 8.11
CA PHE A 143 -11.21 7.72 8.25
C PHE A 143 -12.69 7.35 8.08
N LYS A 144 -13.35 7.98 7.10
CA LYS A 144 -14.71 7.59 6.68
C LYS A 144 -14.61 6.49 5.64
N VAL A 145 -15.20 5.33 5.91
CA VAL A 145 -15.05 4.13 5.07
C VAL A 145 -16.13 4.10 4.00
N ASN A 146 -15.70 4.14 2.75
CA ASN A 146 -16.53 3.80 1.60
C ASN A 146 -16.25 2.35 1.18
N GLN A 147 -17.22 1.48 1.36
CA GLN A 147 -17.11 0.07 0.97
C GLN A 147 -17.68 -0.17 -0.43
N ILE A 148 -16.91 -0.84 -1.28
CA ILE A 148 -17.32 -1.24 -2.62
C ILE A 148 -16.96 -2.70 -2.89
N GLU A 149 -17.80 -3.44 -3.61
CA GLU A 149 -17.45 -4.75 -4.17
C GLU A 149 -16.57 -4.52 -5.42
N LEU A 150 -15.47 -5.27 -5.52
CA LEU A 150 -14.54 -5.23 -6.64
C LEU A 150 -14.69 -6.48 -7.50
N GLU A 151 -14.71 -6.28 -8.81
CA GLU A 151 -14.64 -7.36 -9.79
C GLU A 151 -13.18 -7.53 -10.24
N LEU A 152 -12.65 -8.75 -10.12
CA LEU A 152 -11.36 -9.11 -10.69
C LEU A 152 -11.47 -9.31 -12.22
N GLY A 153 -10.42 -9.00 -12.97
CA GLY A 153 -10.35 -9.34 -14.39
C GLY A 153 -9.12 -8.83 -15.15
N ASN A 154 -8.51 -7.71 -14.75
CA ASN A 154 -7.37 -7.12 -15.47
C ASN A 154 -6.22 -6.64 -14.56
N TYR A 155 -6.30 -6.84 -13.24
CA TYR A 155 -5.33 -6.31 -12.28
C TYR A 155 -3.94 -6.92 -12.44
N SER A 156 -3.80 -8.17 -12.88
CA SER A 156 -2.48 -8.75 -13.20
C SER A 156 -1.84 -8.11 -14.42
N SER A 157 -2.64 -7.72 -15.43
CA SER A 157 -2.14 -6.97 -16.59
C SER A 157 -1.77 -5.54 -16.20
N ILE A 158 -2.66 -4.86 -15.46
CA ILE A 158 -2.43 -3.49 -14.96
C ILE A 158 -1.18 -3.45 -14.07
N TYR A 159 -1.01 -4.42 -13.17
CA TYR A 159 0.16 -4.55 -12.32
C TYR A 159 1.44 -4.66 -13.13
N ASN A 160 1.46 -5.51 -14.16
CA ASN A 160 2.62 -5.63 -15.05
C ASN A 160 2.90 -4.33 -15.80
N GLU A 161 1.88 -3.66 -16.33
CA GLU A 161 2.06 -2.37 -17.02
C GLU A 161 2.61 -1.32 -16.07
N VAL A 162 2.01 -1.16 -14.87
CA VAL A 162 2.31 -0.07 -13.94
C VAL A 162 3.53 -0.35 -13.08
N LEU A 163 3.54 -1.43 -12.30
CA LEU A 163 4.56 -1.67 -11.26
C LEU A 163 5.82 -2.35 -11.80
N VAL A 164 5.72 -3.13 -12.89
CA VAL A 164 6.88 -3.80 -13.50
C VAL A 164 7.45 -2.98 -14.65
N ASN A 165 6.60 -2.48 -15.54
CA ASN A 165 7.03 -1.77 -16.75
C ASN A 165 6.99 -0.24 -16.64
N HIS A 166 6.46 0.32 -15.54
CA HIS A 166 6.34 1.76 -15.32
C HIS A 166 5.61 2.49 -16.46
N LYS A 167 4.54 1.88 -16.94
CA LYS A 167 3.67 2.42 -17.99
C LYS A 167 2.27 2.65 -17.46
N LYS A 168 1.62 3.65 -18.03
CA LYS A 168 0.19 3.89 -17.79
C LYS A 168 -0.62 2.75 -18.39
N THR A 169 -1.66 2.35 -17.69
CA THR A 169 -2.59 1.33 -18.17
C THR A 169 -3.68 1.93 -19.06
N SER A 170 -4.14 1.14 -20.03
CA SER A 170 -5.33 1.46 -20.83
C SER A 170 -6.61 0.81 -20.28
N TYR A 171 -6.47 -0.12 -19.33
CA TYR A 171 -7.60 -0.77 -18.68
C TYR A 171 -8.34 0.19 -17.74
N LYS A 172 -9.64 -0.04 -17.58
CA LYS A 172 -10.47 0.72 -16.65
C LYS A 172 -10.11 0.32 -15.21
N VAL A 173 -9.82 1.32 -14.38
CA VAL A 173 -9.59 1.18 -12.94
C VAL A 173 -10.46 2.19 -12.17
N PRO A 174 -10.69 2.00 -10.85
CA PRO A 174 -11.35 3.00 -10.04
C PRO A 174 -10.66 4.39 -10.14
N PRO A 175 -11.41 5.51 -10.11
CA PRO A 175 -10.83 6.85 -10.28
C PRO A 175 -9.67 7.17 -9.33
N VAL A 176 -9.74 6.71 -8.08
CA VAL A 176 -8.69 6.90 -7.07
C VAL A 176 -7.40 6.18 -7.49
N MET A 177 -7.51 4.92 -7.92
CA MET A 177 -6.37 4.14 -8.43
C MET A 177 -5.77 4.77 -9.68
N TYR A 178 -6.59 5.29 -10.60
CA TYR A 178 -6.11 5.99 -11.79
C TYR A 178 -5.23 7.21 -11.42
N GLN A 179 -5.69 8.04 -10.48
CA GLN A 179 -4.92 9.19 -9.99
C GLN A 179 -3.64 8.76 -9.28
N ALA A 180 -3.69 7.70 -8.48
CA ALA A 180 -2.53 7.13 -7.82
C ALA A 180 -1.50 6.59 -8.82
N ILE A 181 -1.91 5.93 -9.90
CA ILE A 181 -1.02 5.47 -10.97
C ILE A 181 -0.30 6.65 -11.61
N ASP A 182 -1.02 7.73 -11.94
CA ASP A 182 -0.43 8.93 -12.53
C ASP A 182 0.60 9.57 -11.58
N LEU A 183 0.27 9.68 -10.29
CA LEU A 183 1.19 10.19 -9.28
C LEU A 183 2.41 9.27 -9.08
N TYR A 184 2.21 7.96 -9.08
CA TYR A 184 3.30 6.98 -8.98
C TYR A 184 4.30 7.12 -10.13
N LEU A 185 3.81 7.18 -11.37
CA LEU A 185 4.65 7.35 -12.54
C LEU A 185 5.38 8.72 -12.55
N GLU A 186 4.73 9.78 -12.04
CA GLU A 186 5.39 11.07 -11.82
C GLU A 186 6.51 10.95 -10.78
N MET A 187 6.27 10.24 -9.67
CA MET A 187 7.23 10.06 -8.59
C MET A 187 8.48 9.24 -8.99
N LEU A 188 8.39 8.40 -10.02
CA LEU A 188 9.54 7.68 -10.57
C LEU A 188 10.53 8.59 -11.33
N LYS A 189 10.12 9.80 -11.74
CA LYS A 189 10.98 10.73 -12.46
C LYS A 189 12.10 11.27 -11.56
N LYS A 190 13.30 11.45 -12.12
CA LYS A 190 14.47 11.98 -11.39
C LYS A 190 14.24 13.39 -10.84
N ASP A 191 13.37 14.17 -11.48
CA ASP A 191 13.02 15.56 -11.16
C ASP A 191 11.54 15.68 -10.77
N ASN A 192 10.97 14.67 -10.12
CA ASN A 192 9.58 14.69 -9.68
C ASN A 192 9.25 15.90 -8.77
N ILE A 193 7.96 16.13 -8.56
CA ILE A 193 7.44 17.27 -7.79
C ILE A 193 8.04 17.39 -6.37
N VAL A 194 8.29 16.27 -5.70
CA VAL A 194 8.88 16.24 -4.35
C VAL A 194 10.36 16.62 -4.40
N MET A 195 11.10 16.08 -5.36
CA MET A 195 12.52 16.39 -5.56
C MET A 195 12.72 17.87 -5.89
N LYS A 196 11.85 18.44 -6.74
CA LYS A 196 11.82 19.87 -7.05
C LYS A 196 11.53 20.71 -5.81
N PHE A 197 10.58 20.29 -4.99
CA PHE A 197 10.25 20.98 -3.75
C PHE A 197 11.43 20.98 -2.77
N ILE A 198 12.02 19.82 -2.48
CA ILE A 198 13.17 19.70 -1.57
C ILE A 198 14.34 20.56 -2.08
N SER A 199 14.64 20.52 -3.38
CA SER A 199 15.74 21.28 -3.98
C SER A 199 15.55 22.80 -3.84
N LYS A 200 14.31 23.30 -3.92
CA LYS A 200 14.01 24.72 -3.71
C LYS A 200 14.06 25.16 -2.24
N ASN A 201 14.03 24.22 -1.31
CA ASN A 201 13.92 24.48 0.13
C ASN A 201 15.14 23.94 0.91
N GLN A 202 16.33 23.86 0.29
CA GLN A 202 17.54 23.31 0.92
C GLN A 202 18.02 24.08 2.16
N GLY A 203 17.58 25.34 2.35
CA GLY A 203 17.89 26.14 3.53
C GLY A 203 17.13 25.71 4.80
N LEU A 204 16.11 24.86 4.68
CA LEU A 204 15.36 24.33 5.82
C LEU A 204 16.07 23.13 6.46
N SER A 205 15.84 22.95 7.76
CA SER A 205 16.25 21.72 8.44
C SER A 205 15.49 20.50 7.91
N ASN A 206 16.02 19.29 8.14
CA ASN A 206 15.33 18.05 7.75
C ASN A 206 13.94 17.94 8.40
N HIS A 207 13.80 18.39 9.65
CA HIS A 207 12.55 18.34 10.38
C HIS A 207 11.49 19.28 9.76
N GLU A 208 11.86 20.51 9.45
CA GLU A 208 10.96 21.47 8.79
C GLU A 208 10.57 21.02 7.38
N LEU A 209 11.50 20.41 6.64
CA LEU A 209 11.21 19.81 5.33
C LEU A 209 10.17 18.69 5.45
N LEU A 210 10.34 17.78 6.41
CA LEU A 210 9.39 16.67 6.63
C LEU A 210 7.99 17.20 6.92
N ILE A 211 7.84 18.15 7.84
CA ILE A 211 6.53 18.76 8.15
C ILE A 211 5.88 19.33 6.88
N LYS A 212 6.63 20.09 6.07
CA LYS A 212 6.11 20.68 4.83
C LYS A 212 5.77 19.61 3.79
N LEU A 213 6.56 18.55 3.68
CA LEU A 213 6.32 17.45 2.74
C LEU A 213 5.01 16.74 3.04
N PHE A 214 4.73 16.44 4.31
CA PHE A 214 3.45 15.85 4.72
C PHE A 214 2.25 16.76 4.44
N GLN A 215 2.42 18.07 4.65
CA GLN A 215 1.36 19.06 4.42
C GLN A 215 1.07 19.29 2.92
N ILE A 216 2.11 19.33 2.09
CA ILE A 216 1.98 19.70 0.66
C ILE A 216 1.67 18.48 -0.21
N PHE A 217 2.16 17.30 0.18
CA PHE A 217 2.00 16.06 -0.59
C PHE A 217 1.27 14.96 0.20
N PRO A 218 0.08 15.23 0.76
CA PRO A 218 -0.65 14.25 1.58
C PRO A 218 -1.08 13.02 0.77
N THR A 219 -1.24 13.15 -0.55
CA THR A 219 -1.69 12.06 -1.44
C THR A 219 -0.59 11.08 -1.85
N ILE A 220 0.67 11.33 -1.47
CA ILE A 220 1.79 10.42 -1.79
C ILE A 220 1.80 9.19 -0.87
N GLY A 221 1.43 9.35 0.41
CA GLY A 221 1.45 8.24 1.38
C GLY A 221 2.84 7.79 1.83
N TYR A 222 3.90 8.56 1.52
CA TYR A 222 5.25 8.28 2.03
C TYR A 222 5.35 8.57 3.52
N GLY A 223 6.08 7.72 4.24
CA GLY A 223 6.49 7.97 5.61
C GLY A 223 7.84 8.68 5.72
N ASP A 224 8.28 8.90 6.96
CA ASP A 224 9.54 9.60 7.26
C ASP A 224 10.73 8.99 6.52
N SER A 225 10.82 7.65 6.49
CA SER A 225 11.97 6.95 5.91
C SER A 225 12.13 7.26 4.42
N GLN A 226 11.03 7.23 3.66
CA GLN A 226 11.05 7.51 2.21
C GLN A 226 11.41 8.98 1.96
N TYR A 227 10.83 9.92 2.71
CA TYR A 227 11.15 11.33 2.54
C TYR A 227 12.59 11.66 2.95
N ILE A 228 13.09 11.08 4.05
CA ILE A 228 14.48 11.23 4.49
C ILE A 228 15.45 10.73 3.40
N GLU A 229 15.14 9.61 2.75
CA GLU A 229 15.95 9.11 1.64
C GLU A 229 16.01 10.09 0.47
N LEU A 230 14.88 10.70 0.09
CA LEU A 230 14.84 11.72 -0.97
C LEU A 230 15.63 12.99 -0.58
N ILE A 231 15.50 13.44 0.66
CA ILE A 231 16.25 14.58 1.21
C ILE A 231 17.76 14.30 1.13
N ASN A 232 18.18 13.12 1.58
CA ASN A 232 19.59 12.71 1.56
C ASN A 232 20.15 12.60 0.13
N LYS A 233 19.34 12.10 -0.83
CA LYS A 233 19.71 12.05 -2.25
C LYS A 233 19.99 13.45 -2.83
N ILE A 234 19.21 14.46 -2.43
CA ILE A 234 19.42 15.84 -2.89
C ILE A 234 20.64 16.47 -2.24
N LYS A 235 20.82 16.28 -0.93
CA LYS A 235 21.99 16.82 -0.21
C LYS A 235 23.30 16.28 -0.75
N LYS A 236 23.39 14.96 -1.00
CA LYS A 236 24.57 14.34 -1.64
C LYS A 236 24.87 14.86 -3.05
N LYS A 237 23.86 15.30 -3.81
CA LYS A 237 24.07 15.93 -5.13
C LYS A 237 24.59 17.36 -5.04
N ALA A 238 24.36 18.04 -3.92
CA ALA A 238 24.77 19.42 -3.69
C ALA A 238 26.21 19.53 -3.13
N GLU A 239 26.77 18.43 -2.62
CA GLU A 239 28.17 18.37 -2.20
C GLU A 239 29.10 18.51 -3.43
N PRO A 240 30.12 19.39 -3.40
CA PRO A 240 31.12 19.46 -4.46
C PRO A 240 31.81 18.10 -4.59
N LYS A 241 31.93 17.58 -5.82
CA LYS A 241 32.85 16.47 -6.08
C LYS A 241 34.27 17.02 -5.92
N ILE A 242 34.91 16.67 -4.81
CA ILE A 242 36.34 16.91 -4.56
C ILE A 242 37.16 16.05 -5.52
#